data_AF-C4K3A3-F1
#
_entry.id   AF-C4K3A3-F1
#
_cell.length_a   1.000
_cell.length_b   1.000
_cell.length_c   1.000
_cell.angle_alpha   90.00
_cell.angle_beta   90.00
_cell.angle_gamma   90.00
#
_symmetry.space_group_name_H-M   'P 1'
#
loop_
_entity.id
_entity.type
_entity.pdbx_description
1 polymer ?
#
loop_
_entity_poly.entity_id
_entity_poly.type
_entity_poly.pdbx_seq_one_letter_code
_entity_poly.pdbx_strand_id
1 'polypeptide(L)'
;MFDGVTHELNEQAYLEGIEARNKAQVNNRPVQPLSLSGGGSKKTAVKTSGVGTSVMLKGTEKQKITVDTQAAGSSYGLWAIDDSTLTLRHMEITLKGANDWAVAVEKGAKVDIGNSTLSGIKKNFYGLWAKGKETEVTGHQLKINSRNGDGGRAVTSYSARITLKDSTISSQGENSRGILTFEAARVTG
;
A
#
# COMPACT_ATOMS: atom_id res chain seq x y z
N MET A 1 3.36 -12.49 -13.15
CA MET A 1 4.40 -11.46 -13.36
C MET A 1 4.04 -10.75 -14.65
N PHE A 2 4.07 -9.42 -14.64
CA PHE A 2 3.66 -8.58 -15.75
C PHE A 2 4.86 -7.73 -16.22
N ASP A 3 5.09 -7.68 -17.52
CA ASP A 3 6.33 -7.18 -18.13
C ASP A 3 6.02 -6.44 -19.44
N GLY A 4 6.72 -5.32 -19.71
CA GLY A 4 6.83 -4.65 -21.03
C GLY A 4 5.60 -3.94 -21.60
N VAL A 5 4.40 -4.45 -21.36
CA VAL A 5 3.16 -4.07 -22.05
C VAL A 5 2.01 -3.81 -21.08
N THR A 6 0.85 -3.46 -21.63
CA THR A 6 -0.38 -3.33 -20.84
C THR A 6 -1.01 -4.69 -20.59
N HIS A 7 -1.41 -4.93 -19.35
CA HIS A 7 -2.05 -6.15 -18.87
C HIS A 7 -3.33 -5.77 -18.12
N GLU A 8 -4.33 -6.64 -18.23
CA GLU A 8 -5.55 -6.57 -17.44
C GLU A 8 -5.61 -7.78 -16.52
N LEU A 9 -5.89 -7.56 -15.23
CA LEU A 9 -6.18 -8.62 -14.27
C LEU A 9 -7.53 -9.23 -14.62
N ASN A 10 -7.51 -10.52 -14.91
CA ASN A 10 -8.65 -11.32 -15.36
C ASN A 10 -9.17 -12.29 -14.29
N GLU A 11 -8.40 -12.54 -13.23
CA GLU A 11 -8.79 -13.39 -12.11
C GLU A 11 -9.43 -12.59 -10.99
N GLN A 12 -10.33 -13.24 -10.24
CA GLN A 12 -10.93 -12.65 -9.04
C GLN A 12 -9.96 -12.67 -7.84
N ALA A 13 -8.92 -13.50 -7.89
CA ALA A 13 -7.96 -13.64 -6.79
C ALA A 13 -6.53 -13.90 -7.28
N TYR A 14 -5.57 -13.22 -6.68
CA TYR A 14 -4.12 -13.45 -6.85
C TYR A 14 -3.49 -13.68 -5.48
N LEU A 15 -3.58 -14.93 -5.00
CA LEU A 15 -3.20 -15.29 -3.62
C LEU A 15 -1.70 -15.24 -3.34
N GLU A 16 -0.89 -15.45 -4.38
CA GLU A 16 0.58 -15.37 -4.40
C GLU A 16 1.10 -13.97 -4.76
N GLY A 17 0.19 -13.03 -4.98
CA GLY A 17 0.50 -11.65 -5.35
C GLY A 17 0.91 -11.47 -6.80
N ILE A 18 1.06 -10.21 -7.19
CA ILE A 18 1.46 -9.78 -8.53
C ILE A 18 2.73 -8.93 -8.47
N GLU A 19 3.51 -8.99 -9.55
CA GLU A 19 4.69 -8.15 -9.75
C GLU A 19 4.62 -7.56 -11.15
N ALA A 20 4.73 -6.24 -11.26
CA ALA A 20 4.82 -5.48 -12.49
C ALA A 20 6.20 -4.82 -12.60
N ARG A 21 6.82 -4.90 -13.77
CA ARG A 21 8.16 -4.34 -14.04
C ARG A 21 8.33 -3.93 -15.49
N ASN A 22 9.48 -3.33 -15.81
CA ASN A 22 9.93 -3.05 -17.18
C ASN A 22 8.88 -2.31 -18.02
N LYS A 23 8.33 -1.21 -17.51
CA LYS A 23 7.30 -0.40 -18.19
C LYS A 23 5.94 -1.07 -18.37
N ALA A 24 5.68 -2.17 -17.65
CA ALA A 24 4.37 -2.80 -17.65
C ALA A 24 3.30 -1.85 -17.08
N GLN A 25 2.11 -1.87 -17.68
CA GLN A 25 0.93 -1.20 -17.15
C GLN A 25 -0.10 -2.25 -16.76
N VAL A 26 -0.48 -2.35 -15.49
CA VAL A 26 -1.43 -3.38 -15.02
C VAL A 26 -2.68 -2.72 -14.46
N ASN A 27 -3.84 -3.13 -14.96
CA ASN A 27 -5.14 -2.60 -14.56
C ASN A 27 -6.08 -3.72 -14.12
N ASN A 28 -7.06 -3.44 -13.27
CA ASN A 28 -8.18 -4.35 -13.02
C ASN A 28 -9.49 -3.85 -13.64
N ARG A 29 -10.47 -4.74 -13.78
CA ARG A 29 -11.85 -4.37 -14.10
C ARG A 29 -12.58 -3.87 -12.85
N PRO A 30 -13.05 -2.61 -12.79
CA PRO A 30 -13.51 -2.03 -11.52
C PRO A 30 -14.76 -2.64 -10.90
N VAL A 31 -15.56 -3.33 -11.69
CA VAL A 31 -16.83 -3.94 -11.26
C VAL A 31 -16.71 -5.41 -10.89
N GLN A 32 -15.53 -6.00 -11.04
CA GLN A 32 -15.28 -7.39 -10.67
C GLN A 32 -14.67 -7.47 -9.27
N PRO A 33 -15.09 -8.44 -8.43
CA PRO A 33 -14.38 -8.73 -7.19
C PRO A 33 -12.91 -9.02 -7.47
N LEU A 34 -12.02 -8.40 -6.70
CA LEU A 34 -10.59 -8.66 -6.77
C LEU A 34 -10.02 -8.75 -5.36
N SER A 35 -9.33 -9.86 -5.09
CA SER A 35 -8.59 -10.10 -3.86
C SER A 35 -7.12 -10.37 -4.16
N LEU A 36 -6.24 -9.66 -3.47
CA LEU A 36 -4.78 -9.80 -3.61
C LEU A 36 -4.21 -10.21 -2.25
N SER A 37 -3.24 -11.12 -2.26
CA SER A 37 -2.54 -11.50 -1.04
C SER A 37 -1.06 -11.69 -1.31
N GLY A 38 -0.23 -11.41 -0.30
CA GLY A 38 1.20 -11.74 -0.31
C GLY A 38 1.47 -13.16 0.17
N GLY A 39 0.68 -14.12 -0.30
CA GLY A 39 0.79 -15.53 0.07
C GLY A 39 2.10 -16.18 -0.39
N GLY A 40 2.37 -17.37 0.15
CA GLY A 40 3.53 -18.16 -0.22
C GLY A 40 4.87 -17.51 0.14
N SER A 41 5.86 -17.63 -0.74
CA SER A 41 7.24 -17.19 -0.51
C SER A 41 7.48 -15.70 -0.81
N LYS A 42 6.57 -15.03 -1.53
CA LYS A 42 6.79 -13.66 -2.04
C LYS A 42 6.53 -12.57 -1.02
N LYS A 43 5.71 -12.84 0.00
CA LYS A 43 5.36 -11.90 1.09
C LYS A 43 4.93 -10.51 0.63
N THR A 44 4.45 -10.36 -0.61
CA THR A 44 4.03 -9.08 -1.19
C THR A 44 2.81 -9.30 -2.08
N ALA A 45 1.70 -8.60 -1.81
CA ALA A 45 0.49 -8.78 -2.62
C ALA A 45 0.59 -8.06 -3.98
N VAL A 46 1.16 -6.86 -4.00
CA VAL A 46 1.44 -6.11 -5.23
C VAL A 46 2.81 -5.47 -5.14
N LYS A 47 3.70 -5.82 -6.07
CA LYS A 47 4.98 -5.17 -6.25
C LYS A 47 5.02 -4.44 -7.59
N THR A 48 5.42 -3.18 -7.58
CA THR A 48 5.63 -2.36 -8.79
C THR A 48 7.04 -1.81 -8.77
N SER A 49 7.80 -1.99 -9.86
CA SER A 49 9.20 -1.55 -9.93
C SER A 49 9.58 -1.05 -11.32
N GLY A 50 10.39 0.00 -11.35
CA GLY A 50 11.04 0.51 -12.55
C GLY A 50 10.29 1.66 -13.21
N VAL A 51 11.07 2.55 -13.81
CA VAL A 51 10.62 3.72 -14.56
C VAL A 51 9.60 3.30 -15.62
N GLY A 52 8.47 4.01 -15.65
CA GLY A 52 7.39 3.78 -16.62
C GLY A 52 6.50 2.57 -16.30
N THR A 53 6.79 1.81 -15.24
CA THR A 53 5.90 0.75 -14.76
C THR A 53 4.79 1.36 -13.91
N SER A 54 3.54 0.97 -14.18
CA SER A 54 2.39 1.43 -13.39
C SER A 54 1.39 0.33 -13.09
N VAL A 55 0.81 0.35 -11.89
CA VAL A 55 -0.33 -0.49 -11.52
C VAL A 55 -1.48 0.41 -11.10
N MET A 56 -2.67 0.22 -11.67
CA MET A 56 -3.90 0.90 -11.28
C MET A 56 -4.93 -0.13 -10.80
N LEU A 57 -5.27 -0.05 -9.52
CA LEU A 57 -6.28 -0.88 -8.88
C LEU A 57 -7.43 0.02 -8.44
N LYS A 58 -8.59 -0.17 -9.06
CA LYS A 58 -9.80 0.61 -8.83
C LYS A 58 -10.95 -0.32 -8.50
N GLY A 59 -11.39 -0.30 -7.25
CA GLY A 59 -12.69 -0.83 -6.85
C GLY A 59 -13.80 0.21 -7.00
N THR A 60 -14.92 -0.07 -6.35
CA THR A 60 -16.04 0.86 -6.16
C THR A 60 -16.44 0.88 -4.68
N GLU A 61 -17.30 1.82 -4.28
CA GLU A 61 -17.86 1.85 -2.93
C GLU A 61 -18.57 0.53 -2.54
N LYS A 62 -19.30 -0.07 -3.49
CA LYS A 62 -20.03 -1.33 -3.30
C LYS A 62 -19.14 -2.57 -3.42
N GLN A 63 -18.07 -2.47 -4.19
CA GLN A 63 -17.14 -3.57 -4.47
C GLN A 63 -15.71 -3.07 -4.32
N LYS A 64 -15.24 -3.04 -3.08
CA LYS A 64 -13.85 -2.72 -2.78
C LYS A 64 -12.92 -3.85 -3.24
N ILE A 65 -11.67 -3.49 -3.55
CA ILE A 65 -10.59 -4.47 -3.74
C ILE A 65 -10.02 -4.81 -2.37
N THR A 66 -9.90 -6.09 -2.06
CA THR A 66 -9.33 -6.56 -0.80
C THR A 66 -7.86 -6.88 -0.96
N VAL A 67 -7.01 -6.40 -0.04
CA VAL A 67 -5.62 -6.80 0.03
C VAL A 67 -5.27 -7.27 1.42
N ASP A 68 -4.83 -8.52 1.54
CA ASP A 68 -4.51 -9.14 2.82
C ASP A 68 -3.06 -9.62 2.85
N THR A 69 -2.35 -9.31 3.93
CA THR A 69 -1.11 -10.05 4.25
C THR A 69 -1.43 -11.31 5.04
N GLN A 70 -0.43 -12.19 5.19
CA GLN A 70 -0.55 -13.43 5.93
C GLN A 70 -0.07 -13.28 7.38
N ALA A 71 -0.52 -14.16 8.27
CA ALA A 71 -0.22 -14.09 9.70
C ALA A 71 1.28 -14.21 10.04
N ALA A 72 2.09 -14.78 9.14
CA ALA A 72 3.53 -14.96 9.32
C ALA A 72 4.31 -13.64 9.43
N GLY A 73 3.75 -12.52 8.98
CA GLY A 73 4.34 -11.20 9.14
C GLY A 73 5.52 -10.90 8.22
N SER A 74 6.09 -9.70 8.41
CA SER A 74 7.16 -9.12 7.58
C SER A 74 6.82 -9.11 6.10
N SER A 75 5.59 -8.71 5.77
CA SER A 75 5.01 -8.73 4.44
C SER A 75 4.52 -7.35 4.01
N TYR A 76 4.40 -7.15 2.71
CA TYR A 76 3.87 -5.94 2.10
C TYR A 76 2.50 -6.24 1.50
N GLY A 77 1.51 -5.40 1.80
CA GLY A 77 0.31 -5.32 0.98
C GLY A 77 0.72 -4.82 -0.39
N LEU A 78 1.13 -3.56 -0.44
CA LEU A 78 1.49 -2.85 -1.66
C LEU A 78 2.92 -2.30 -1.52
N TRP A 79 3.77 -2.56 -2.52
CA TRP A 79 5.16 -2.09 -2.52
C TRP A 79 5.53 -1.48 -3.88
N ALA A 80 5.79 -0.17 -3.90
CA ALA A 80 6.21 0.57 -5.08
C ALA A 80 7.65 1.05 -4.92
N ILE A 81 8.51 0.74 -5.88
CA ILE A 81 9.95 1.07 -5.86
C ILE A 81 10.45 1.54 -7.23
N ASP A 82 11.65 2.13 -7.24
CA ASP A 82 12.43 2.45 -8.45
C ASP A 82 11.63 3.28 -9.48
N ASP A 83 11.14 4.45 -9.08
CA ASP A 83 10.40 5.41 -9.93
C ASP A 83 9.13 4.85 -10.60
N SER A 84 8.55 3.80 -10.04
CA SER A 84 7.26 3.25 -10.48
C SER A 84 6.07 4.03 -9.91
N THR A 85 4.88 3.80 -10.48
CA THR A 85 3.64 4.46 -10.04
C THR A 85 2.55 3.45 -9.64
N LEU A 86 1.88 3.70 -8.52
CA LEU A 86 0.75 2.89 -8.05
C LEU A 86 -0.47 3.79 -7.78
N THR A 87 -1.60 3.49 -8.43
CA THR A 87 -2.87 4.21 -8.22
C THR A 87 -3.90 3.26 -7.61
N LEU A 88 -4.44 3.63 -6.46
CA LEU A 88 -5.31 2.80 -5.64
C LEU A 88 -6.62 3.53 -5.31
N ARG A 89 -7.76 2.89 -5.58
CA ARG A 89 -9.09 3.46 -5.29
C ARG A 89 -10.00 2.40 -4.70
N HIS A 90 -10.73 2.75 -3.65
CA HIS A 90 -11.70 1.86 -3.00
C HIS A 90 -11.06 0.53 -2.56
N MET A 91 -9.96 0.64 -1.81
CA MET A 91 -9.26 -0.51 -1.26
C MET A 91 -9.69 -0.78 0.18
N GLU A 92 -9.72 -2.05 0.55
CA GLU A 92 -9.73 -2.50 1.94
C GLU A 92 -8.46 -3.33 2.18
N ILE A 93 -7.48 -2.76 2.89
CA ILE A 93 -6.17 -3.38 3.10
C ILE A 93 -6.07 -3.81 4.56
N THR A 94 -5.90 -5.12 4.80
CA THR A 94 -5.79 -5.69 6.15
C THR A 94 -4.45 -6.40 6.35
N LEU A 95 -3.69 -5.92 7.32
CA LEU A 95 -2.43 -6.52 7.72
C LEU A 95 -2.64 -7.52 8.86
N LYS A 96 -2.46 -8.81 8.55
CA LYS A 96 -2.73 -9.92 9.49
C LYS A 96 -1.51 -10.38 10.28
N GLY A 97 -0.30 -10.02 9.84
CA GLY A 97 0.96 -10.39 10.47
C GLY A 97 1.62 -9.23 11.21
N ALA A 98 2.62 -9.56 12.04
CA ALA A 98 3.44 -8.55 12.71
C ALA A 98 4.51 -7.98 11.76
N ASN A 99 4.87 -6.70 11.95
CA ASN A 99 5.84 -6.01 11.08
C ASN A 99 5.42 -5.96 9.60
N ASP A 100 4.13 -5.86 9.32
CA ASP A 100 3.63 -5.73 7.96
C ASP A 100 3.46 -4.26 7.54
N TRP A 101 3.59 -4.01 6.24
CA TRP A 101 3.36 -2.71 5.60
C TRP A 101 2.14 -2.74 4.72
N ALA A 102 1.18 -1.84 4.93
CA ALA A 102 0.03 -1.71 4.03
C ALA A 102 0.45 -1.10 2.70
N VAL A 103 1.16 0.05 2.75
CA VAL A 103 1.72 0.69 1.56
C VAL A 103 3.15 1.13 1.86
N ALA A 104 4.11 0.48 1.20
CA ALA A 104 5.52 0.85 1.23
C ALA A 104 5.93 1.50 -0.09
N VAL A 105 6.63 2.63 -0.01
CA VAL A 105 7.03 3.42 -1.18
C VAL A 105 8.47 3.87 -1.04
N GLU A 106 9.32 3.54 -2.02
CA GLU A 106 10.74 3.83 -1.93
C GLU A 106 11.35 4.26 -3.26
N LYS A 107 12.54 4.87 -3.18
CA LYS A 107 13.43 5.08 -4.34
C LYS A 107 12.73 5.80 -5.50
N GLY A 108 12.15 6.96 -5.23
CA GLY A 108 11.51 7.81 -6.26
C GLY A 108 10.12 7.35 -6.70
N ALA A 109 9.64 6.20 -6.23
CA ALA A 109 8.30 5.71 -6.55
C ALA A 109 7.20 6.63 -6.01
N LYS A 110 6.05 6.60 -6.69
CA LYS A 110 4.91 7.46 -6.39
C LYS A 110 3.64 6.64 -6.19
N VAL A 111 2.91 6.92 -5.11
CA VAL A 111 1.63 6.28 -4.83
C VAL A 111 0.54 7.32 -4.64
N ASP A 112 -0.59 7.09 -5.30
CA ASP A 112 -1.83 7.83 -5.09
C ASP A 112 -2.90 6.84 -4.61
N ILE A 113 -3.35 6.99 -3.36
CA ILE A 113 -4.37 6.16 -2.73
C ILE A 113 -5.54 7.01 -2.27
N GLY A 114 -6.76 6.59 -2.58
CA GLY A 114 -7.92 7.27 -2.04
C GLY A 114 -9.17 6.43 -1.90
N ASN A 115 -10.13 6.97 -1.15
CA ASN A 115 -11.37 6.30 -0.78
C ASN A 115 -11.13 4.90 -0.17
N SER A 116 -10.07 4.76 0.62
CA SER A 116 -9.53 3.45 1.03
C SER A 116 -9.40 3.35 2.54
N THR A 117 -9.38 2.10 3.02
CA THR A 117 -9.09 1.80 4.44
C THR A 117 -7.81 0.97 4.53
N LEU A 118 -6.93 1.37 5.44
CA LEU A 118 -5.78 0.58 5.88
C LEU A 118 -6.00 0.16 7.33
N SER A 119 -5.88 -1.14 7.62
CA SER A 119 -6.09 -1.68 8.95
C SER A 119 -4.98 -2.64 9.35
N GLY A 120 -4.44 -2.49 10.55
CA GLY A 120 -3.53 -3.45 11.17
C GLY A 120 -4.11 -4.02 12.45
N ILE A 121 -3.95 -5.32 12.65
CA ILE A 121 -4.49 -6.05 13.82
C ILE A 121 -3.41 -6.70 14.70
N LYS A 122 -2.13 -6.58 14.33
CA LYS A 122 -0.97 -7.14 15.06
C LYS A 122 0.05 -6.06 15.40
N LYS A 123 1.07 -6.46 16.19
CA LYS A 123 2.19 -5.60 16.60
C LYS A 123 2.96 -5.05 15.40
N ASN A 124 3.51 -3.84 15.56
CA ASN A 124 4.32 -3.15 14.55
C ASN A 124 3.62 -3.05 13.18
N PHE A 125 2.37 -2.61 13.17
CA PHE A 125 1.67 -2.20 11.96
C PHE A 125 2.40 -1.01 11.30
N TYR A 126 2.57 -1.02 9.98
CA TYR A 126 2.99 0.15 9.21
C TYR A 126 1.93 0.48 8.17
N GLY A 127 1.22 1.60 8.33
CA GLY A 127 0.16 2.03 7.42
C GLY A 127 0.73 2.56 6.10
N LEU A 128 1.11 3.83 6.08
CA LEU A 128 1.93 4.41 5.03
C LEU A 128 3.38 4.48 5.49
N TRP A 129 4.28 3.93 4.70
CA TRP A 129 5.71 4.01 4.94
C TRP A 129 6.42 4.45 3.66
N ALA A 130 7.04 5.61 3.69
CA ALA A 130 7.70 6.21 2.53
C ALA A 130 9.16 6.53 2.84
N LYS A 131 10.08 6.19 1.93
CA LYS A 131 11.52 6.43 2.11
C LYS A 131 12.21 6.90 0.83
N GLY A 132 13.08 7.89 0.97
CA GLY A 132 13.97 8.38 -0.08
C GLY A 132 13.51 9.67 -0.72
N LYS A 133 14.47 10.35 -1.36
CA LYS A 133 14.21 11.58 -2.13
C LYS A 133 13.31 11.29 -3.32
N GLU A 134 12.49 12.27 -3.69
CA GLU A 134 11.49 12.18 -4.78
C GLU A 134 10.44 11.07 -4.63
N THR A 135 10.45 10.31 -3.53
CA THR A 135 9.40 9.37 -3.16
C THR A 135 8.18 10.14 -2.66
N GLU A 136 7.00 9.86 -3.21
CA GLU A 136 5.77 10.59 -2.90
C GLU A 136 4.58 9.67 -2.61
N VAL A 137 3.81 10.02 -1.59
CA VAL A 137 2.51 9.39 -1.30
C VAL A 137 1.43 10.46 -1.19
N THR A 138 0.37 10.33 -1.98
CA THR A 138 -0.84 11.14 -1.83
C THR A 138 -1.96 10.25 -1.35
N GLY A 139 -2.47 10.51 -0.14
CA GLY A 139 -3.69 9.96 0.41
C GLY A 139 -4.82 10.97 0.31
N HIS A 140 -6.01 10.57 -0.16
CA HIS A 140 -7.22 11.39 -0.10
C HIS A 140 -8.44 10.56 0.30
N GLN A 141 -9.21 11.04 1.28
CA GLN A 141 -10.30 10.24 1.87
C GLN A 141 -9.81 8.86 2.33
N LEU A 142 -8.63 8.85 2.95
CA LEU A 142 -7.95 7.65 3.44
C LEU A 142 -8.23 7.48 4.93
N LYS A 143 -8.60 6.27 5.34
CA LYS A 143 -8.72 5.90 6.75
C LYS A 143 -7.62 4.93 7.13
N ILE A 144 -6.79 5.30 8.11
CA ILE A 144 -5.71 4.44 8.63
C ILE A 144 -6.04 4.07 10.07
N ASN A 145 -6.22 2.78 10.34
CA ASN A 145 -6.56 2.23 11.65
C ASN A 145 -5.47 1.29 12.14
N SER A 146 -4.74 1.70 13.17
CA SER A 146 -3.90 0.80 13.96
C SER A 146 -4.65 0.40 15.22
N ARG A 147 -5.21 -0.82 15.22
CA ARG A 147 -6.02 -1.35 16.33
C ARG A 147 -5.28 -2.52 16.97
N ASN A 148 -5.30 -2.58 18.30
CA ASN A 148 -4.92 -3.78 19.07
C ASN A 148 -3.47 -4.27 18.93
N GLY A 149 -2.56 -3.45 18.36
CA GLY A 149 -1.15 -3.79 18.16
C GLY A 149 -0.21 -2.83 18.88
N ASP A 150 0.73 -3.38 19.64
CA ASP A 150 1.84 -2.61 20.24
C ASP A 150 2.80 -2.10 19.15
N GLY A 151 3.23 -0.84 19.25
CA GLY A 151 4.24 -0.23 18.38
C GLY A 151 3.77 0.10 16.94
N GLY A 152 2.46 0.17 16.70
CA GLY A 152 1.90 0.53 15.38
C GLY A 152 2.28 1.95 14.93
N ARG A 153 2.53 2.13 13.64
CA ARG A 153 2.90 3.40 13.00
C ARG A 153 1.98 3.64 11.81
N ALA A 154 1.03 4.57 11.96
CA ALA A 154 0.07 4.83 10.89
C ALA A 154 0.71 5.50 9.68
N VAL A 155 1.58 6.48 9.88
CA VAL A 155 2.31 7.18 8.82
C VAL A 155 3.76 7.37 9.24
N THR A 156 4.69 6.94 8.38
CA THR A 156 6.13 7.09 8.58
C THR A 156 6.79 7.59 7.30
N SER A 157 7.58 8.65 7.39
CA SER A 157 8.34 9.19 6.26
C SER A 157 9.82 9.40 6.60
N TYR A 158 10.70 8.99 5.69
CA TYR A 158 12.15 9.19 5.73
C TYR A 158 12.61 9.93 4.46
N SER A 159 12.91 11.22 4.55
CA SER A 159 13.27 12.06 3.40
C SER A 159 12.25 12.05 2.22
N ALA A 160 11.03 11.54 2.44
CA ALA A 160 9.97 11.43 1.44
C ALA A 160 8.84 12.43 1.69
N ARG A 161 7.99 12.66 0.69
CA ARG A 161 6.82 13.56 0.78
C ARG A 161 5.54 12.75 0.91
N ILE A 162 4.73 13.03 1.95
CA ILE A 162 3.39 12.45 2.11
C ILE A 162 2.37 13.60 2.20
N THR A 163 1.28 13.51 1.44
CA THR A 163 0.15 14.44 1.49
C THR A 163 -1.13 13.68 1.85
N LEU A 164 -1.92 14.15 2.81
CA LEU A 164 -3.10 13.48 3.35
C LEU A 164 -4.31 14.40 3.37
N LYS A 165 -5.10 14.41 2.30
CA LYS A 165 -6.30 15.26 2.19
C LYS A 165 -7.52 14.52 2.72
N ASP A 166 -8.36 15.18 3.52
CA ASP A 166 -9.62 14.61 4.03
C ASP A 166 -9.45 13.20 4.65
N SER A 167 -8.31 12.96 5.28
CA SER A 167 -7.91 11.63 5.74
C SER A 167 -7.95 11.54 7.25
N THR A 168 -8.26 10.36 7.78
CA THR A 168 -8.35 10.10 9.21
C THR A 168 -7.31 9.07 9.63
N ILE A 169 -6.55 9.39 10.67
CA ILE A 169 -5.60 8.48 11.32
C ILE A 169 -6.12 8.15 12.71
N SER A 170 -6.23 6.86 13.01
CA SER A 170 -6.54 6.35 14.34
C SER A 170 -5.48 5.34 14.76
N SER A 171 -4.67 5.72 15.75
CA SER A 171 -3.62 4.88 16.34
C SER A 171 -3.94 4.63 17.80
N GLN A 172 -4.54 3.48 18.10
CA GLN A 172 -5.10 3.16 19.44
C GLN A 172 -4.32 2.10 20.21
N GLY A 173 -3.31 1.47 19.60
CA GLY A 173 -2.49 0.47 20.27
C GLY A 173 -1.48 1.07 21.24
N GLU A 174 -1.02 0.26 22.19
CA GLU A 174 0.09 0.63 23.09
C GLU A 174 1.32 1.04 22.28
N ASN A 175 2.05 2.07 22.73
CA ASN A 175 3.21 2.64 22.03
C ASN A 175 2.97 3.01 20.55
N SER A 176 1.72 3.12 20.11
CA SER A 176 1.43 3.47 18.72
C SER A 176 1.79 4.93 18.46
N ARG A 177 2.10 5.20 17.19
CA ARG A 177 2.44 6.53 16.69
C ARG A 177 1.53 6.83 15.50
N GLY A 178 0.99 8.04 15.48
CA GLY A 178 0.16 8.52 14.36
C GLY A 178 1.05 8.84 13.16
N ILE A 179 1.86 9.89 13.30
CA ILE A 179 2.74 10.38 12.23
C ILE A 179 4.17 10.47 12.78
N LEU A 180 5.12 9.92 12.02
CA LEU A 180 6.55 10.02 12.29
C LEU A 180 7.28 10.52 11.04
N THR A 181 8.14 11.51 11.23
CA THR A 181 8.97 12.07 10.16
C THR A 181 10.42 12.07 10.59
N PHE A 182 11.30 11.66 9.67
CA PHE A 182 12.74 11.61 9.88
C PHE A 182 13.47 12.32 8.74
N GLU A 183 14.65 12.86 9.05
CA GLU A 183 15.50 13.56 8.07
C GLU A 183 14.76 14.74 7.41
N ALA A 184 14.88 14.90 6.09
CA ALA A 184 14.19 15.94 5.33
C ALA A 184 12.75 15.57 4.94
N ALA A 185 12.12 14.62 5.64
CA ALA A 185 10.75 14.20 5.37
C ALA A 185 9.74 15.34 5.55
N ARG A 186 8.67 15.30 4.74
CA ARG A 186 7.56 16.23 4.86
C ARG A 186 6.23 15.49 4.79
N VAL A 187 5.37 15.72 5.78
CA VAL A 187 3.97 15.26 5.80
C VAL A 187 3.07 16.48 5.83
N THR A 188 2.10 16.56 4.93
CA THR A 188 1.12 17.66 4.85
C THR A 188 -0.29 17.11 4.81
N GLY A 189 -1.26 17.87 5.33
CA GLY A 189 -2.68 17.53 5.37
C GLY A 189 -3.54 18.58 4.69
#